data_AF-A0A0N9I5K2-F1
#
_entry.id   AF-A0A0N9I5K2-F1
#
_cell.length_a   1.000
_cell.length_b   1.000
_cell.length_c   1.000
_cell.angle_alpha   90.00
_cell.angle_beta   90.00
_cell.angle_gamma   90.00
#
_symmetry.space_group_name_H-M   'P 1'
#
loop_
_entity.id
_entity.type
_entity.pdbx_description
1 polymer ?
#
loop_
_entity_poly.entity_id
_entity_poly.type
_entity_poly.pdbx_seq_one_letter_code
_entity_poly.pdbx_strand_id
1 'polypeptide(L)'
;MSGSLEVRNFLMQQDTMTGSGAGFTGGVPAQRGGETSRVTDEQIRKARLAVARSALDAEDCRLLLDMLGLVPGDDGMPPVTR
;
A
#
# COMPACT_ATOMS: atom_id res chain seq x y z
N MET A 1 29.47 22.41 23.08
CA MET A 1 28.84 21.31 22.33
C MET A 1 27.43 21.73 21.94
N SER A 2 27.29 22.59 20.92
CA SER A 2 26.01 23.23 20.54
C SER A 2 25.31 22.59 19.33
N GLY A 3 25.95 21.64 18.65
CA GLY A 3 25.45 21.08 17.38
C GLY A 3 24.15 20.27 17.49
N SER A 4 23.74 19.82 18.68
CA SER A 4 22.49 19.04 18.82
C SER A 4 21.22 19.89 18.75
N LEU A 5 21.29 21.16 19.18
CA LEU A 5 20.14 22.06 19.17
C LEU A 5 19.87 22.61 17.76
N GLU A 6 20.94 22.90 17.02
CA GLU A 6 20.87 23.35 15.62
C GLU A 6 20.24 22.27 14.71
N VAL A 7 20.60 21.00 14.91
CA VAL A 7 20.02 19.86 14.17
C VAL A 7 18.52 19.69 14.47
N ARG A 8 18.10 19.84 15.73
CA ARG A 8 16.68 19.77 16.09
C ARG A 8 15.87 20.91 15.48
N ASN A 9 16.40 22.13 15.51
CA ASN A 9 15.73 23.28 14.92
C ASN A 9 15.62 23.14 13.40
N PHE A 10 16.67 22.62 12.75
CA PHE A 10 16.67 22.34 11.31
C PHE A 10 15.62 21.29 10.92
N LEU A 11 15.51 20.18 11.66
CA LEU A 11 14.51 19.14 11.42
C LEU A 11 13.08 19.66 11.61
N MET A 12 12.80 20.43 12.67
CA MET A 12 11.48 21.04 12.87
C MET A 12 11.13 22.08 11.79
N GLN A 13 12.11 22.87 11.32
CA GLN A 13 11.91 23.79 10.20
C GLN A 13 11.58 23.03 8.90
N GLN A 14 12.22 21.88 8.66
CA GLN A 14 11.93 21.04 7.50
C GLN A 14 10.50 20.51 7.53
N ASP A 15 10.04 19.94 8.65
CA ASP A 15 8.67 19.44 8.80
C ASP A 15 7.62 20.53 8.54
N THR A 16 7.91 21.76 8.99
CA THR A 16 7.01 22.92 8.79
C THR A 16 6.99 23.38 7.33
N MET A 17 8.11 23.25 6.61
CA MET A 17 8.22 23.62 5.19
C MET A 17 7.65 22.54 4.25
N THR A 18 7.72 21.25 4.65
CA THR A 18 7.22 20.12 3.87
C THR A 18 5.74 19.78 4.11
N GLY A 19 5.12 20.38 5.13
CA GLY A 19 3.72 20.15 5.50
C GLY A 19 2.68 20.83 4.59
N SER A 20 3.09 21.62 3.60
CA SER A 20 2.17 22.41 2.76
C SER A 20 2.48 22.26 1.26
N GLY A 21 2.14 21.09 0.71
CA GLY A 21 1.77 20.95 -0.71
C GLY A 21 2.91 21.02 -1.74
N ALA A 22 2.96 19.93 -2.53
CA ALA A 22 3.57 19.83 -3.86
C ALA A 22 5.12 19.77 -3.94
N GLY A 23 5.62 18.63 -4.39
CA GLY A 23 6.89 18.57 -5.14
C GLY A 23 7.89 17.54 -4.64
N PHE A 24 7.82 16.35 -5.22
CA PHE A 24 8.85 15.30 -5.30
C PHE A 24 10.31 15.78 -5.20
N THR A 25 10.92 15.71 -4.02
CA THR A 25 12.39 15.63 -3.86
C THR A 25 12.77 14.68 -2.71
N GLY A 26 12.87 13.38 -3.03
CA GLY A 26 13.77 12.45 -2.31
C GLY A 26 13.44 12.01 -0.88
N GLY A 27 12.24 12.28 -0.35
CA GLY A 27 11.78 11.81 0.96
C GLY A 27 10.68 10.78 0.83
N VAL A 28 10.73 9.74 1.68
CA VAL A 28 9.77 8.62 1.82
C VAL A 28 8.33 8.99 1.42
N PRO A 29 7.61 8.10 0.69
CA PRO A 29 6.23 8.36 0.28
C PRO A 29 5.40 8.82 1.48
N ALA A 30 4.81 10.01 1.37
CA ALA A 30 3.90 10.50 2.39
C ALA A 30 2.73 9.52 2.57
N GLN A 31 2.31 9.34 3.82
CA GLN A 31 1.14 8.53 4.16
C GLN A 31 -0.04 9.04 3.32
N ARG A 32 -0.62 8.16 2.48
CA ARG A 32 -1.76 8.51 1.64
C ARG A 32 -2.94 8.81 2.56
N GLY A 33 -3.17 10.09 2.83
CA GLY A 33 -4.25 10.55 3.67
C GLY A 33 -5.58 10.32 2.98
N GLY A 34 -6.44 9.51 3.62
CA GLY A 34 -7.89 9.61 3.44
C GLY A 34 -8.48 8.91 2.22
N GLU A 35 -8.31 7.60 2.12
CA GLU A 35 -9.45 6.69 1.90
C GLU A 35 -8.96 5.27 2.19
N THR A 36 -9.36 4.70 3.32
CA THR A 36 -9.34 3.24 3.51
C THR A 36 -10.47 2.66 2.66
N SER A 37 -10.49 2.96 1.36
CA SER A 37 -11.40 2.32 0.42
C SER A 37 -10.89 0.90 0.25
N ARG A 38 -11.20 0.10 1.28
CA ARG A 38 -10.94 -1.32 1.37
C ARG A 38 -11.52 -1.92 0.11
N VAL A 39 -10.71 -2.74 -0.55
CA VAL A 39 -11.05 -3.36 -1.83
C VAL A 39 -12.41 -4.02 -1.70
N THR A 40 -13.35 -3.66 -2.58
CA THR A 40 -14.71 -4.21 -2.59
C THR A 40 -14.71 -5.66 -3.08
N ASP A 41 -15.72 -6.44 -2.68
CA ASP A 41 -15.87 -7.84 -3.13
C ASP A 41 -15.93 -7.96 -4.66
N GLU A 42 -16.53 -6.97 -5.33
CA GLU A 42 -16.60 -6.95 -6.78
C GLU A 42 -15.22 -6.71 -7.42
N GLN A 43 -14.37 -5.88 -6.82
CA GLN A 43 -12.99 -5.70 -7.28
C GLN A 43 -12.18 -6.98 -7.08
N ILE A 44 -12.41 -7.71 -6.00
CA ILE A 44 -11.76 -9.01 -5.75
C ILE A 44 -12.21 -10.05 -6.75
N ARG A 45 -13.51 -10.13 -7.03
CA ARG A 45 -14.07 -11.03 -8.04
C ARG A 45 -13.49 -10.74 -9.42
N LYS A 46 -13.40 -9.46 -9.81
CA LYS A 46 -12.77 -9.04 -11.07
C LYS A 46 -11.28 -9.37 -11.10
N ALA A 47 -10.56 -9.16 -9.99
CA ALA A 47 -9.14 -9.50 -9.88
C ALA A 47 -8.92 -11.01 -10.05
N ARG A 48 -9.72 -11.85 -9.37
CA ARG A 48 -9.66 -13.32 -9.53
C ARG A 48 -9.89 -13.74 -10.98
N LEU A 49 -10.87 -13.13 -11.66
CA LEU A 49 -11.14 -13.41 -13.06
C LEU A 49 -9.98 -12.97 -13.98
N ALA A 50 -9.36 -11.83 -13.70
CA ALA A 50 -8.20 -11.36 -14.45
C ALA A 50 -7.01 -12.31 -14.30
N VAL A 51 -6.72 -12.76 -13.08
CA VAL A 51 -5.65 -13.73 -12.79
C VAL A 51 -5.91 -15.06 -13.49
N ALA A 52 -7.14 -15.58 -13.42
CA ALA A 52 -7.51 -16.83 -14.10
C ALA A 52 -7.33 -16.74 -15.63
N ARG A 53 -7.50 -15.56 -16.23
CA ARG A 53 -7.29 -15.34 -17.66
C ARG A 53 -5.82 -15.19 -18.05
N SER A 54 -4.95 -14.80 -17.11
CA SER A 54 -3.52 -14.61 -17.36
C SER A 54 -2.67 -15.82 -16.99
N ALA A 55 -3.20 -16.74 -16.19
CA ALA A 55 -2.47 -17.93 -15.74
C ALA A 55 -2.21 -18.91 -16.90
N LEU A 56 -1.05 -19.57 -16.85
CA LEU A 56 -0.66 -20.58 -17.83
C LEU A 56 -1.39 -21.92 -17.60
N ASP A 57 -1.63 -22.26 -16.34
CA ASP A 57 -2.34 -23.46 -15.92
C ASP A 57 -3.05 -23.26 -14.56
N ALA A 58 -3.65 -24.33 -14.04
CA ALA A 58 -4.38 -24.30 -12.79
C ALA A 58 -3.48 -24.11 -11.55
N GLU A 59 -2.25 -24.59 -11.57
CA GLU A 59 -1.31 -24.44 -10.46
C GLU A 59 -0.75 -23.01 -10.42
N ASP A 60 -0.39 -22.46 -11.58
CA ASP A 60 0.03 -21.07 -11.74
C ASP A 60 -1.07 -20.10 -11.27
N CYS A 61 -2.33 -20.37 -11.65
CA CYS A 61 -3.46 -19.59 -11.16
C CYS A 61 -3.56 -19.60 -9.63
N ARG A 62 -3.39 -20.77 -8.99
CA ARG A 62 -3.43 -20.89 -7.52
C ARG A 62 -2.30 -20.10 -6.88
N LEU A 63 -1.07 -20.24 -7.38
CA LEU A 63 0.10 -19.52 -6.88
C LEU A 63 -0.08 -18.01 -6.99
N LEU A 64 -0.56 -17.51 -8.14
CA LEU A 64 -0.82 -16.09 -8.35
C LEU A 64 -1.90 -15.55 -7.40
N LEU A 65 -3.00 -16.30 -7.20
CA LEU A 65 -4.06 -15.89 -6.29
C LEU A 65 -3.58 -15.85 -4.83
N ASP A 66 -2.73 -16.79 -4.43
CA ASP A 66 -2.14 -16.84 -3.09
C ASP A 66 -1.17 -15.67 -2.86
N MET A 67 -0.24 -15.44 -3.80
CA MET A 67 0.70 -14.31 -3.74
C MET A 67 0.02 -12.95 -3.68
N LEU A 68 -1.14 -12.81 -4.32
CA LEU A 68 -1.93 -11.58 -4.31
C LEU A 68 -2.88 -11.48 -3.12
N GLY A 69 -2.94 -12.49 -2.25
CA GLY A 69 -3.87 -12.52 -1.13
C GLY A 69 -5.34 -12.47 -1.58
N LEU A 70 -5.63 -13.03 -2.74
CA LEU A 70 -6.97 -13.08 -3.31
C LEU A 70 -7.70 -14.36 -2.92
N VAL A 71 -7.03 -15.34 -2.30
CA VAL A 71 -7.65 -16.56 -1.76
C VAL A 71 -8.35 -16.22 -0.42
N PRO A 72 -9.54 -16.78 -0.14
CA PRO A 72 -10.15 -16.67 1.19
C PRO A 72 -9.22 -17.27 2.25
N GLY A 73 -8.98 -16.56 3.36
CA GLY A 73 -8.31 -17.12 4.52
C GLY A 73 -9.21 -18.11 5.29
N ASP A 74 -8.73 -18.62 6.42
CA ASP A 74 -9.48 -19.55 7.30
C ASP A 74 -10.80 -18.97 7.84
N ASP A 75 -10.94 -17.64 7.85
CA ASP A 75 -12.15 -16.90 8.21
C ASP A 75 -13.09 -16.67 7.01
N GLY A 76 -12.77 -17.20 5.84
CA GLY A 76 -13.51 -17.00 4.60
C GLY A 76 -13.30 -15.64 3.95
N MET A 77 -12.47 -14.76 4.52
CA MET A 77 -12.20 -13.43 3.97
C MET A 77 -10.76 -13.32 3.45
N PRO A 78 -10.57 -12.72 2.26
CA PRO A 78 -9.24 -12.52 1.72
C PRO A 78 -8.50 -11.42 2.52
N PRO A 79 -7.19 -11.54 2.75
CA PRO A 79 -6.40 -10.60 3.56
C PRO A 79 -6.51 -9.14 3.10
N VAL A 80 -6.78 -8.91 1.81
CA VAL A 80 -6.97 -7.57 1.23
C VAL A 80 -8.26 -6.86 1.67
N THR A 81 -9.18 -7.57 2.34
CA THR A 81 -10.46 -7.03 2.85
C THR A 81 -10.45 -6.71 4.35
N ARG A 82 -9.40 -7.13 5.09
CA ARG A 82 -9.31 -6.90 6.54
C ARG A 82 -8.90 -5.46 6.88
#